data_AF-A0A661CFQ2-F1
#
_entry.id   AF-A0A661CFQ2-F1
#
_cell.length_a   1.000
_cell.length_b   1.000
_cell.length_c   1.000
_cell.angle_alpha   90.00
_cell.angle_beta   90.00
_cell.angle_gamma   90.00
#
_symmetry.space_group_name_H-M   'P 1'
#
loop_
_entity.id
_entity.type
_entity.pdbx_description
1 polymer ?
#
loop_
_entity_poly.entity_id
_entity_poly.type
_entity_poly.pdbx_seq_one_letter_code
_entity_poly.pdbx_strand_id
1 'polypeptide(L)'
;GHITYLSDVAMRKKFGRELREGKINFGFDVEFQVESYLRYQGKTFVDRFDANTYLLMTKALDYFDPASEHNDNLSAALAKVLAKFLVISFTSDWRFSPARSRKMVKALLDNKKAVSYAEIKAHEGHDAFIMHIPRFIQVFKAYMLQIEIPE
;
A
#
# COMPACT_ATOMS: atom_id res chain seq x y z
N GLY A 1 0.23 -9.22 -8.85
CA GLY A 1 -0.03 -7.98 -8.10
C GLY A 1 -0.62 -8.23 -6.73
N HIS A 2 -1.79 -8.87 -6.62
CA HIS A 2 -2.55 -8.90 -5.35
C HIS A 2 -1.92 -9.65 -4.17
N ILE A 3 -1.11 -10.68 -4.42
CA ILE A 3 -0.45 -11.46 -3.36
C ILE A 3 0.49 -10.58 -2.52
N THR A 4 1.02 -9.48 -3.10
CA THR A 4 1.98 -8.62 -2.43
C THR A 4 1.37 -7.55 -1.53
N TYR A 5 0.05 -7.53 -1.35
CA TYR A 5 -0.57 -6.53 -0.48
C TYR A 5 -0.66 -6.99 0.99
N LEU A 6 -0.72 -8.31 1.21
CA LEU A 6 -0.65 -8.90 2.55
C LEU A 6 0.81 -9.13 2.96
N SER A 7 1.10 -8.97 4.25
CA SER A 7 2.40 -9.37 4.82
C SER A 7 2.49 -10.87 5.09
N ASP A 8 3.71 -11.41 5.20
CA ASP A 8 3.95 -12.80 5.64
C ASP A 8 3.26 -13.10 6.98
N VAL A 9 3.32 -12.16 7.94
CA VAL A 9 2.69 -12.32 9.27
C VAL A 9 1.17 -12.41 9.14
N ALA A 10 0.55 -11.58 8.30
CA ALA A 10 -0.89 -11.61 8.08
C ALA A 10 -1.33 -12.92 7.40
N MET A 11 -0.57 -13.39 6.40
CA MET A 11 -0.84 -14.66 5.73
C MET A 11 -0.71 -15.85 6.69
N ARG A 12 0.36 -15.90 7.50
CA ARG A 12 0.56 -16.96 8.50
C ARG A 12 -0.52 -16.96 9.57
N LYS A 13 -0.92 -15.80 10.09
CA LYS A 13 -1.99 -15.70 11.08
C LYS A 13 -3.33 -16.18 10.53
N LYS A 14 -3.59 -15.96 9.24
CA LYS A 14 -4.88 -16.27 8.61
C LYS A 14 -5.00 -17.73 8.18
N PHE A 15 -3.89 -18.40 7.81
CA PHE A 15 -3.93 -19.76 7.24
C PHE A 15 -2.90 -20.75 7.79
N GLY A 16 -1.78 -20.26 8.36
CA GLY A 16 -0.66 -21.13 8.73
C GLY A 16 -0.18 -22.03 7.57
N ARG A 17 0.17 -23.28 7.89
CA ARG A 17 0.39 -24.38 6.91
C ARG A 17 -0.77 -25.39 6.96
N GLU A 18 -1.98 -24.93 7.25
CA GLU A 18 -3.11 -25.82 7.45
C GLU A 18 -3.57 -26.43 6.13
N LEU A 19 -3.64 -27.75 6.10
CA LEU A 19 -4.12 -28.54 4.98
C LEU A 19 -5.65 -28.46 4.91
N ARG A 20 -6.21 -28.45 3.70
CA ARG A 20 -7.65 -28.40 3.49
C ARG A 20 -8.37 -29.66 3.96
N GLU A 21 -7.77 -30.82 3.73
CA GLU A 21 -8.35 -32.15 4.05
C GLU A 21 -7.54 -32.93 5.09
N GLY A 22 -6.54 -32.30 5.72
CA GLY A 22 -5.69 -32.94 6.73
C GLY A 22 -4.75 -34.03 6.21
N LYS A 23 -4.65 -34.21 4.88
CA LYS A 23 -3.74 -35.16 4.21
C LYS A 23 -2.91 -34.44 3.16
N ILE A 24 -1.64 -34.84 3.03
CA ILE A 24 -0.77 -34.39 1.95
C ILE A 24 -1.14 -35.24 0.73
N ASN A 25 -1.64 -34.59 -0.32
CA ASN A 25 -1.74 -35.19 -1.64
C ASN A 25 -0.50 -34.80 -2.44
N PHE A 26 -0.25 -35.45 -3.57
CA PHE A 26 0.80 -35.11 -4.51
C PHE A 26 0.13 -34.79 -5.87
N GLY A 27 -0.84 -33.88 -5.83
CA GLY A 27 -1.67 -33.50 -6.98
C GLY A 27 -1.51 -32.01 -7.31
N PHE A 28 -2.05 -31.58 -8.47
CA PHE A 28 -2.12 -30.15 -8.82
C PHE A 28 -3.35 -29.43 -8.23
N ASP A 29 -4.11 -30.13 -7.38
CA ASP A 29 -5.27 -29.61 -6.69
C ASP A 29 -4.89 -28.79 -5.45
N VAL A 30 -5.89 -28.13 -4.86
CA VAL A 30 -5.66 -27.22 -3.73
C VAL A 30 -5.42 -28.01 -2.45
N GLU A 31 -4.20 -27.96 -1.93
CA GLU A 31 -3.79 -28.72 -0.75
C GLU A 31 -3.83 -27.87 0.52
N PHE A 32 -3.58 -26.56 0.40
CA PHE A 32 -3.54 -25.63 1.54
C PHE A 32 -4.72 -24.65 1.57
N GLN A 33 -5.11 -24.22 2.77
CA GLN A 33 -6.17 -23.21 2.95
C GLN A 33 -5.82 -21.87 2.28
N VAL A 34 -4.53 -21.48 2.28
CA VAL A 34 -4.06 -20.25 1.62
C VAL A 34 -4.29 -20.29 0.11
N GLU A 35 -4.09 -21.44 -0.53
CA GLU A 35 -4.31 -21.62 -1.96
C GLU A 35 -5.80 -21.52 -2.30
N SER A 36 -6.67 -22.08 -1.46
CA SER A 36 -8.13 -21.97 -1.61
C SER A 36 -8.56 -20.51 -1.55
N TYR A 37 -8.06 -19.77 -0.57
CA TYR A 37 -8.34 -18.35 -0.42
C TYR A 37 -7.83 -17.53 -1.61
N LEU A 38 -6.60 -17.75 -2.05
CA LEU A 38 -6.03 -17.03 -3.18
C LEU A 38 -6.77 -17.31 -4.49
N ARG A 39 -7.17 -18.58 -4.73
CA ARG A 39 -8.02 -18.92 -5.89
C ARG A 39 -9.38 -18.21 -5.83
N TYR A 40 -10.04 -18.21 -4.67
CA TYR A 40 -11.34 -17.53 -4.49
C TYR A 40 -11.23 -16.01 -4.70
N GLN A 41 -10.22 -15.37 -4.11
CA GLN A 41 -9.98 -13.94 -4.29
C GLN A 41 -9.63 -13.61 -5.75
N GLY A 42 -8.81 -14.44 -6.39
CA GLY A 42 -8.47 -14.29 -7.81
C GLY A 42 -9.70 -14.38 -8.71
N LYS A 43 -10.57 -15.36 -8.49
CA LYS A 43 -11.81 -15.51 -9.26
C LYS A 43 -12.74 -14.31 -9.08
N THR A 44 -13.00 -13.93 -7.83
CA THR A 44 -13.83 -12.74 -7.51
C THR A 44 -13.28 -11.47 -8.14
N PHE A 45 -11.96 -11.34 -8.29
CA PHE A 45 -11.35 -10.20 -8.97
C PHE A 45 -11.63 -10.22 -10.48
N VAL A 46 -11.39 -11.35 -11.15
CA VAL A 46 -11.62 -11.50 -12.60
C VAL A 46 -13.10 -11.29 -12.96
N ASP A 47 -14.03 -11.71 -12.10
CA ASP A 47 -15.47 -11.52 -12.33
C ASP A 47 -15.92 -10.05 -12.25
N ARG A 48 -15.11 -9.16 -11.66
CA ARG A 48 -15.48 -7.75 -11.38
C ARG A 48 -14.54 -6.73 -12.03
N PHE A 49 -13.48 -7.15 -12.69
CA PHE A 49 -12.45 -6.24 -13.20
C PHE A 49 -12.03 -6.63 -14.62
N ASP A 50 -12.07 -5.64 -15.52
CA ASP A 50 -11.66 -5.82 -16.91
C ASP A 50 -10.13 -5.99 -17.04
N ALA A 51 -9.70 -6.97 -17.82
CA ALA A 51 -8.30 -7.32 -17.96
C ALA A 51 -7.47 -6.24 -18.66
N ASN A 52 -8.01 -5.58 -19.69
CA ASN A 52 -7.31 -4.49 -20.40
C ASN A 52 -7.12 -3.28 -19.48
N THR A 53 -8.13 -2.96 -18.69
CA THR A 53 -8.09 -1.92 -17.67
C THR A 53 -7.02 -2.24 -16.62
N TYR A 54 -6.93 -3.50 -16.18
CA TYR A 54 -5.89 -3.93 -15.24
C TYR A 54 -4.47 -3.76 -15.81
N LEU A 55 -4.27 -4.11 -17.08
CA LEU A 55 -2.98 -3.92 -17.77
C LEU A 55 -2.61 -2.44 -17.86
N LEU A 56 -3.55 -1.58 -18.24
CA LEU A 56 -3.33 -0.14 -18.34
C LEU A 56 -3.01 0.48 -16.97
N MET A 57 -3.78 0.16 -15.93
CA MET A 57 -3.53 0.67 -14.57
C MET A 57 -2.17 0.21 -14.03
N THR A 58 -1.80 -1.05 -14.26
CA THR A 58 -0.50 -1.58 -13.80
C THR A 58 0.65 -0.88 -14.51
N LYS A 59 0.56 -0.66 -15.83
CA LYS A 59 1.56 0.12 -16.58
C LYS A 59 1.66 1.56 -16.10
N ALA A 60 0.53 2.22 -15.84
CA ALA A 60 0.52 3.58 -15.33
C ALA A 60 1.22 3.68 -13.96
N LEU A 61 0.98 2.70 -13.08
CA LEU A 61 1.67 2.62 -11.78
C LEU A 61 3.17 2.36 -11.91
N ASP A 62 3.59 1.54 -12.87
CA ASP A 62 5.01 1.20 -13.07
C ASP A 62 5.80 2.32 -13.76
N TYR A 63 5.14 3.11 -14.62
CA TYR A 63 5.76 4.25 -15.30
C TYR A 63 5.70 5.57 -14.53
N PHE A 64 4.95 5.63 -13.42
CA PHE A 64 4.85 6.86 -12.65
C PHE A 64 6.19 7.20 -11.99
N ASP A 65 6.84 8.23 -12.53
CA ASP A 65 8.02 8.85 -11.94
C ASP A 65 7.90 10.38 -12.00
N PRO A 66 7.57 11.03 -10.87
CA PRO A 66 7.44 12.48 -10.82
C PRO A 66 8.78 13.21 -10.98
N ALA A 67 9.92 12.53 -10.85
CA ALA A 67 11.25 13.14 -10.96
C ALA A 67 11.86 13.05 -12.37
N SER A 68 11.22 12.29 -13.28
CA SER A 68 11.74 12.00 -14.62
C SER A 68 12.05 13.25 -15.46
N GLU A 69 11.18 14.27 -15.41
CA GLU A 69 11.38 15.55 -16.11
C GLU A 69 12.31 16.52 -15.36
N HIS A 70 12.86 16.09 -14.22
CA HIS A 70 13.63 16.91 -13.29
C HIS A 70 15.02 16.33 -13.01
N ASN A 71 15.64 15.65 -13.98
CA ASN A 71 16.96 15.00 -13.84
C ASN A 71 17.01 14.06 -12.63
N ASP A 72 15.96 13.25 -12.45
CA ASP A 72 15.76 12.33 -11.31
C ASP A 72 15.82 13.01 -9.93
N ASN A 73 15.59 14.33 -9.88
CA ASN A 73 15.56 15.11 -8.64
C ASN A 73 14.13 15.33 -8.14
N LEU A 74 13.70 14.49 -7.20
CA LEU A 74 12.38 14.60 -6.58
C LEU A 74 12.15 15.94 -5.85
N SER A 75 13.20 16.54 -5.27
CA SER A 75 13.07 17.86 -4.63
C SER A 75 12.77 18.94 -5.68
N ALA A 76 13.41 18.89 -6.85
CA ALA A 76 13.09 19.82 -7.94
C ALA A 76 11.64 19.63 -8.45
N ALA A 77 11.20 18.38 -8.58
CA ALA A 77 9.83 18.05 -8.99
C ALA A 77 8.77 18.61 -8.02
N LEU A 78 9.04 18.54 -6.72
CA LEU A 78 8.12 19.00 -5.69
C LEU A 78 8.26 20.49 -5.34
N ALA A 79 9.13 21.26 -6.01
CA ALA A 79 9.39 22.65 -5.66
C ALA A 79 8.15 23.55 -5.79
N LYS A 80 7.28 23.27 -6.76
CA LYS A 80 6.11 24.12 -7.09
C LYS A 80 4.83 23.74 -6.34
N VAL A 81 4.84 22.68 -5.52
CA VAL A 81 3.63 22.26 -4.80
C VAL A 81 3.20 23.34 -3.79
N LEU A 82 1.89 23.59 -3.73
CA LEU A 82 1.30 24.58 -2.80
C LEU A 82 0.52 23.92 -1.65
N ALA A 83 0.21 22.62 -1.78
CA ALA A 83 -0.54 21.88 -0.78
C ALA A 83 0.25 21.70 0.53
N LYS A 84 -0.48 21.59 1.64
CA LYS A 84 0.02 21.01 2.89
C LYS A 84 -0.08 19.48 2.79
N PHE A 85 0.93 18.76 3.28
CA PHE A 85 1.03 17.31 3.13
C PHE A 85 0.87 16.57 4.45
N LEU A 86 0.12 15.47 4.42
CA LEU A 86 0.18 14.40 5.40
C LEU A 86 0.71 13.15 4.72
N VAL A 87 1.84 12.63 5.19
CA VAL A 87 2.44 11.40 4.68
C VAL A 87 2.35 10.34 5.77
N ILE A 88 1.63 9.25 5.49
CA ILE A 88 1.48 8.12 6.39
C ILE A 88 2.07 6.87 5.72
N SER A 89 2.88 6.11 6.46
CA SER A 89 3.40 4.81 6.00
C SER A 89 3.22 3.73 7.06
N PHE A 90 3.25 2.47 6.63
CA PHE A 90 3.04 1.32 7.52
C PHE A 90 4.28 0.45 7.59
N THR A 91 4.68 0.02 8.80
CA THR A 91 5.97 -0.66 9.03
C THR A 91 6.13 -1.97 8.27
N SER A 92 5.03 -2.65 7.95
CA SER A 92 5.03 -3.92 7.20
C SER A 92 4.74 -3.76 5.71
N ASP A 93 4.51 -2.54 5.21
CA ASP A 93 4.35 -2.32 3.79
C ASP A 93 5.71 -2.46 3.09
N TRP A 94 5.80 -3.42 2.20
CA TRP A 94 6.99 -3.71 1.41
C TRP A 94 6.89 -3.18 -0.02
N ARG A 95 5.66 -2.99 -0.54
CA ARG A 95 5.41 -2.47 -1.90
C ARG A 95 5.61 -0.95 -1.94
N PHE A 96 5.19 -0.25 -0.89
CA PHE A 96 5.36 1.19 -0.70
C PHE A 96 5.99 1.45 0.67
N SER A 97 7.23 0.99 0.82
CA SER A 97 7.91 0.96 2.11
C SER A 97 8.06 2.33 2.79
N PRO A 98 8.14 2.38 4.13
CA PRO A 98 8.39 3.63 4.86
C PRO A 98 9.63 4.39 4.38
N ALA A 99 10.65 3.69 3.88
CA ALA A 99 11.82 4.33 3.28
C ALA A 99 11.47 5.18 2.05
N ARG A 100 10.53 4.74 1.20
CA ARG A 100 10.04 5.53 0.06
C ARG A 100 9.26 6.76 0.53
N SER A 101 8.41 6.61 1.54
CA SER A 101 7.70 7.75 2.14
C SER A 101 8.64 8.78 2.75
N ARG A 102 9.71 8.36 3.44
CA ARG A 102 10.75 9.26 3.95
C ARG A 102 11.50 10.00 2.83
N LYS A 103 11.73 9.38 1.67
CA LYS A 103 12.30 10.09 0.50
C LYS A 103 11.39 11.24 0.03
N MET A 104 10.08 11.00 -0.03
CA MET A 104 9.10 12.05 -0.37
C MET A 104 9.06 13.16 0.67
N VAL A 105 9.05 12.81 1.97
CA VAL A 105 9.09 13.80 3.06
C VAL A 105 10.36 14.63 3.00
N LYS A 106 11.54 14.02 2.75
CA LYS A 106 12.79 14.75 2.58
C LYS A 106 12.68 15.77 1.43
N ALA A 107 12.16 15.37 0.28
CA ALA A 107 12.01 16.26 -0.87
C ALA A 107 11.06 17.45 -0.60
N LEU A 108 10.00 17.23 0.18
CA LEU A 108 9.11 18.29 0.65
C LEU A 108 9.83 19.24 1.63
N LEU A 109 10.62 18.70 2.56
CA LEU A 109 11.39 19.48 3.53
C LEU A 109 12.51 20.30 2.88
N ASP A 110 13.20 19.76 1.87
CA ASP A 110 14.22 20.48 1.10
C ASP A 110 13.64 21.78 0.49
N ASN A 111 12.34 21.78 0.17
CA ASN A 111 11.60 22.92 -0.37
C ASN A 111 10.82 23.72 0.69
N LYS A 112 11.09 23.48 1.99
CA LYS A 112 10.41 24.13 3.12
C LYS A 112 8.88 24.03 3.05
N LYS A 113 8.35 22.93 2.50
CA LYS A 113 6.90 22.69 2.43
C LYS A 113 6.37 22.25 3.79
N ALA A 114 5.10 22.58 4.05
CA ALA A 114 4.39 22.10 5.24
C ALA A 114 4.06 20.61 5.07
N VAL A 115 4.73 19.75 5.84
CA VAL A 115 4.55 18.31 5.81
C VAL A 115 4.52 17.72 7.21
N SER A 116 3.53 16.88 7.48
CA SER A 116 3.45 16.01 8.65
C SER A 116 3.73 14.56 8.23
N TYR A 117 4.58 13.85 8.97
CA TYR A 117 4.90 12.45 8.72
C TYR A 117 4.54 11.57 9.91
N ALA A 118 3.90 10.43 9.65
CA ALA A 118 3.65 9.41 10.66
C ALA A 118 3.93 8.02 10.10
N GLU A 119 4.72 7.25 10.83
CA GLU A 119 4.95 5.83 10.55
C GLU A 119 4.14 4.99 11.55
N ILE A 120 3.18 4.22 11.03
CA ILE A 120 2.24 3.43 11.82
C ILE A 120 2.72 1.98 11.87
N LYS A 121 2.90 1.46 13.09
CA LYS A 121 3.16 0.04 13.28
C LYS A 121 1.90 -0.75 12.90
N ALA A 122 2.04 -1.62 11.89
CA ALA A 122 0.96 -2.46 11.38
C ALA A 122 1.53 -3.78 10.86
N HIS A 123 0.69 -4.81 10.78
CA HIS A 123 1.08 -6.15 10.32
C HIS A 123 0.39 -6.56 9.02
N GLU A 124 -0.53 -5.75 8.52
CA GLU A 124 -1.40 -6.06 7.38
C GLU A 124 -0.71 -5.83 6.03
N GLY A 125 0.53 -5.32 6.02
CA GLY A 125 1.24 -4.97 4.80
C GLY A 125 0.73 -3.66 4.23
N HIS A 126 0.55 -3.61 2.92
CA HIS A 126 -0.01 -2.45 2.25
C HIS A 126 -1.47 -2.23 2.65
N ASP A 127 -2.26 -3.30 2.76
CA ASP A 127 -3.69 -3.21 3.06
C ASP A 127 -3.99 -2.54 4.42
N ALA A 128 -2.98 -2.30 5.26
CA ALA A 128 -3.12 -1.52 6.48
C ALA A 128 -3.87 -0.18 6.30
N PHE A 129 -3.78 0.48 5.14
CA PHE A 129 -4.47 1.76 4.89
C PHE A 129 -6.00 1.64 4.74
N ILE A 130 -6.52 0.47 4.36
CA ILE A 130 -7.97 0.20 4.27
C ILE A 130 -8.52 -0.47 5.53
N MET A 131 -7.66 -0.81 6.49
CA MET A 131 -8.04 -1.50 7.71
C MET A 131 -8.30 -0.51 8.86
N HIS A 132 -9.13 -0.94 9.80
CA HIS A 132 -9.40 -0.14 10.99
C HIS A 132 -8.23 -0.23 11.99
N ILE A 133 -7.24 0.64 11.83
CA ILE A 133 -6.09 0.77 12.74
C ILE A 133 -6.27 2.03 13.61
N PRO A 134 -6.55 1.91 14.92
CA PRO A 134 -6.88 3.06 15.77
C PRO A 134 -5.88 4.21 15.70
N ARG A 135 -4.57 3.90 15.70
CA ARG A 135 -3.52 4.90 15.61
C ARG A 135 -3.52 5.64 14.26
N PHE A 136 -3.75 4.94 13.16
CA PHE A 136 -3.87 5.55 11.83
C PHE A 136 -5.05 6.52 11.79
N ILE A 137 -6.23 6.09 12.26
CA ILE A 137 -7.44 6.92 12.29
C ILE A 137 -7.25 8.16 13.18
N GLN A 138 -6.58 8.02 14.33
CA GLN A 138 -6.28 9.16 15.21
C GLN A 138 -5.38 10.20 14.53
N VAL A 139 -4.31 9.77 13.87
CA VAL A 139 -3.39 10.67 13.16
C VAL A 139 -4.10 11.37 12.00
N PHE A 140 -4.85 10.60 11.20
CA PHE A 140 -5.63 11.16 10.10
C PHE A 140 -6.62 12.22 10.59
N LYS A 141 -7.42 11.90 11.62
CA LYS A 141 -8.35 12.85 12.23
C LYS A 141 -7.67 14.10 12.76
N ALA A 142 -6.55 13.95 13.49
CA ALA A 142 -5.80 15.07 14.03
C ALA A 142 -5.31 16.03 12.95
N TYR A 143 -4.85 15.50 11.80
CA TYR A 143 -4.47 16.33 10.65
C TYR A 143 -5.68 17.02 10.01
N MET A 144 -6.77 16.29 9.77
CA MET A 144 -7.98 16.84 9.14
C MET A 144 -8.62 17.97 9.97
N LEU A 145 -8.53 17.89 11.30
CA LEU A 145 -9.00 18.97 12.20
C LEU A 145 -8.21 20.28 12.06
N GLN A 146 -7.04 20.26 11.42
CA GLN A 146 -6.23 21.46 11.14
C GLN A 146 -6.46 22.02 9.73
N ILE A 147 -7.32 21.40 8.93
CA ILE A 147 -7.64 21.88 7.59
C ILE A 147 -8.81 22.85 7.68
N GLU A 148 -8.54 24.10 7.36
CA GLU A 148 -9.57 25.10 7.12
C GLU A 148 -10.25 24.78 5.78
N ILE A 149 -11.58 24.68 5.79
CA ILE A 149 -12.38 24.57 4.58
C ILE A 149 -12.82 26.00 4.25
N PRO A 150 -12.33 26.60 3.14
CA PRO A 150 -12.82 27.89 2.68
C PRO A 150 -14.34 27.79 2.45
N GLU A 151 -15.08 28.81 2.88
CA GLU A 151 -16.50 28.99 2.52
C GLU A 151 -16.69 29.14 1.00
#